data_AF-A0A4V2YQ87-F1
#
_entry.id   AF-A0A4V2YQ87-F1
#
_cell.length_a   1.000
_cell.length_b   1.000
_cell.length_c   1.000
_cell.angle_alpha   90.00
_cell.angle_beta   90.00
_cell.angle_gamma   90.00
#
_symmetry.space_group_name_H-M   'P 1'
#
loop_
_entity.id
_entity.type
_entity.pdbx_description
1 polymer ?
#
loop_
_entity_poly.entity_id
_entity_poly.type
_entity_poly.pdbx_seq_one_letter_code
_entity_poly.pdbx_strand_id
1 'polypeptide(L)'
;MGPDDAERVLAIYQLGLDGGEASFETAAPSWDAFDAGRLPGHRHVAAERGSGRVLGWVAVAPASGRRVYAGVVEHSVYVDPGARGR
;
A
#
# COMPACT_ATOMS: atom_id res chain seq x y z
N MET A 1 -3.50 -6.57 -6.59
CA MET A 1 -3.75 -5.12 -6.54
C MET A 1 -3.55 -4.57 -7.94
N GLY A 2 -4.58 -3.92 -8.49
CA GLY A 2 -4.59 -3.36 -9.85
C GLY A 2 -5.26 -1.99 -9.93
N PRO A 3 -5.42 -1.41 -11.14
CA PRO A 3 -5.97 -0.07 -11.33
C PRO A 3 -7.35 0.15 -10.70
N ASP A 4 -8.20 -0.89 -10.68
CA ASP A 4 -9.53 -0.81 -10.07
C ASP A 4 -9.48 -0.68 -8.53
N ASP A 5 -8.36 -1.05 -7.90
CA ASP A 5 -8.14 -0.86 -6.47
C ASP A 5 -7.58 0.54 -6.13
N ALA A 6 -7.14 1.29 -7.13
CA ALA A 6 -6.26 2.46 -6.97
C ALA A 6 -6.83 3.52 -6.04
N GLU A 7 -8.07 3.94 -6.29
CA GLU A 7 -8.75 4.97 -5.51
C GLU A 7 -8.76 4.59 -4.02
N ARG A 8 -9.11 3.34 -3.71
CA ARG A 8 -9.26 2.90 -2.34
C ARG A 8 -7.93 2.65 -1.65
N VAL A 9 -6.94 2.12 -2.37
CA VAL A 9 -5.57 1.94 -1.88
C VAL A 9 -4.95 3.28 -1.49
N LEU A 10 -5.05 4.29 -2.35
CA LEU A 10 -4.52 5.63 -2.10
C LEU A 10 -5.26 6.34 -0.98
N ALA A 11 -6.59 6.19 -0.89
CA ALA A 11 -7.37 6.73 0.22
C ALA A 11 -6.94 6.12 1.57
N ILE A 12 -6.73 4.80 1.64
CA ILE A 12 -6.23 4.13 2.86
C ILE A 12 -4.81 4.59 3.18
N TYR A 13 -3.97 4.81 2.17
CA TYR A 13 -2.62 5.34 2.38
C TYR A 13 -2.69 6.74 3.01
N GLN A 14 -3.46 7.66 2.41
CA GLN A 14 -3.61 9.02 2.95
C GLN A 14 -4.14 9.01 4.39
N LEU A 15 -5.16 8.19 4.70
CA LEU A 15 -5.67 8.05 6.06
C LEU A 15 -4.60 7.60 7.07
N GLY A 16 -3.64 6.78 6.62
CA GLY A 16 -2.48 6.39 7.43
C GLY A 16 -1.50 7.53 7.65
N LEU A 17 -1.24 8.34 6.61
CA LEU A 17 -0.36 9.51 6.69
C LEU A 17 -0.96 10.63 7.55
N ASP A 18 -2.27 10.87 7.42
CA ASP A 18 -3.01 11.82 8.26
C ASP A 18 -2.96 11.45 9.75
N GLY A 19 -2.76 10.16 10.05
CA GLY A 19 -2.54 9.67 11.40
C GLY A 19 -1.16 9.99 11.99
N GLY A 20 -0.20 10.45 11.18
CA GLY A 20 1.11 10.97 11.61
C GLY A 20 2.17 9.94 12.02
N GLU A 21 1.80 8.67 12.20
CA GLU A 21 2.69 7.63 12.76
C GLU A 21 3.14 6.58 11.73
N ALA A 22 2.62 6.62 10.50
CA ALA A 22 2.78 5.54 9.52
C ALA A 22 4.01 5.70 8.60
N SER A 23 4.39 6.94 8.29
CA SER A 23 5.48 7.27 7.36
C SER A 23 5.92 8.71 7.55
N PHE A 24 7.09 9.07 7.01
CA PHE A 24 7.54 10.46 6.94
C PHE A 24 6.89 11.26 5.80
N GLU A 25 6.22 10.58 4.87
CA GLU A 25 5.44 11.23 3.82
C GLU A 25 4.17 11.89 4.41
N THR A 26 3.72 12.98 3.80
CA THR A 26 2.51 13.71 4.24
C THR A 26 1.34 13.58 3.27
N ALA A 27 1.60 13.13 2.05
CA ALA A 27 0.58 12.93 1.03
C ALA A 27 0.77 11.59 0.32
N ALA A 28 -0.34 10.91 0.03
CA ALA A 28 -0.31 9.71 -0.78
C ALA A 28 0.15 10.08 -2.21
N PRO A 29 0.99 9.25 -2.85
CA PRO A 29 1.44 9.50 -4.21
C PRO A 29 0.30 9.35 -5.23
N SER A 30 0.56 9.72 -6.49
CA SER A 30 -0.31 9.30 -7.58
C SER A 30 -0.31 7.77 -7.72
N TRP A 31 -1.34 7.22 -8.38
CA TRP A 31 -1.38 5.80 -8.66
C TRP A 31 -0.17 5.32 -9.47
N ASP A 32 0.22 6.07 -10.52
CA ASP A 32 1.37 5.69 -11.35
C ASP A 32 2.68 5.64 -10.55
N ALA A 33 2.88 6.58 -9.62
CA ALA A 33 4.05 6.60 -8.75
C ALA A 33 4.01 5.46 -7.72
N PHE A 34 2.83 5.16 -7.15
CA PHE A 34 2.64 4.00 -6.29
C PHE A 34 2.93 2.69 -7.05
N ASP A 35 2.39 2.54 -8.25
CA ASP A 35 2.51 1.35 -9.10
C ASP A 35 3.97 1.08 -9.47
N ALA A 36 4.68 2.11 -9.94
CA ALA A 36 6.09 2.03 -10.30
C ALA A 36 7.01 1.76 -9.09
N GLY A 37 6.61 2.23 -7.90
CA GLY A 37 7.37 2.08 -6.66
C GLY A 37 7.17 0.75 -5.94
N ARG A 38 6.34 -0.17 -6.46
CA ARG A 38 6.02 -1.45 -5.82
C ARG A 38 6.23 -2.63 -6.76
N LEU A 39 6.58 -3.79 -6.21
CA LEU A 39 6.76 -5.00 -7.01
C LEU A 39 5.39 -5.57 -7.46
N PRO A 40 5.12 -5.73 -8.77
CA PRO A 40 3.79 -6.12 -9.27
C PRO A 40 3.27 -7.45 -8.73
N GLY A 41 4.16 -8.42 -8.49
CA GLY A 41 3.81 -9.75 -7.96
C GLY A 41 3.68 -9.83 -6.44
N HIS A 42 3.97 -8.75 -5.71
CA HIS A 42 4.07 -8.76 -4.25
C HIS A 42 3.25 -7.61 -3.63
N ARG A 43 2.05 -7.43 -4.17
CA ARG A 43 1.09 -6.41 -3.75
C ARG A 43 -0.33 -6.97 -3.76
N HIS A 44 -1.00 -6.87 -2.62
CA HIS A 44 -2.29 -7.50 -2.39
C HIS A 44 -3.21 -6.55 -1.63
N VAL A 45 -4.50 -6.64 -1.93
CA VAL A 45 -5.56 -6.00 -1.16
C VAL A 45 -6.26 -7.05 -0.31
N ALA A 46 -6.63 -6.66 0.90
CA ALA A 46 -7.58 -7.41 1.71
C ALA A 46 -8.98 -6.89 1.36
N ALA A 47 -9.81 -7.74 0.76
CA ALA A 47 -11.17 -7.38 0.38
C ALA A 47 -12.21 -8.03 1.30
N GLU A 48 -13.25 -7.28 1.64
CA GLU A 48 -14.40 -7.79 2.36
C GLU A 48 -15.16 -8.80 1.49
N ARG A 49 -15.49 -9.96 2.08
CA ARG A 49 -16.29 -10.98 1.39
C ARG A 49 -17.67 -10.42 1.03
N GLY A 50 -18.11 -10.65 -0.20
CA GLY A 50 -19.40 -10.19 -0.71
C GLY A 50 -19.33 -8.82 -1.36
N SER A 51 -19.03 -7.76 -0.60
CA SER A 51 -18.98 -6.38 -1.13
C SER A 51 -17.76 -6.12 -2.02
N GLY A 52 -16.66 -6.87 -1.84
CA GLY A 52 -15.40 -6.62 -2.52
C GLY A 52 -14.68 -5.35 -2.03
N ARG A 53 -15.20 -4.67 -1.00
CA ARG A 53 -14.62 -3.43 -0.47
C ARG A 53 -13.21 -3.69 0.06
N VAL A 54 -12.23 -2.91 -0.40
CA VAL A 54 -10.86 -2.98 0.14
C VAL A 54 -10.84 -2.46 1.58
N LEU A 55 -10.38 -3.31 2.48
CA LEU A 55 -10.23 -3.07 3.93
C LEU A 55 -8.81 -2.67 4.33
N GLY A 56 -7.85 -2.93 3.46
CA GLY A 56 -6.43 -2.70 3.71
C GLY A 56 -5.61 -3.32 2.59
N TRP A 57 -4.30 -3.09 2.63
CA TRP A 57 -3.40 -3.60 1.62
C TRP A 57 -2.00 -3.83 2.17
N VAL A 58 -1.25 -4.66 1.45
CA VAL A 58 0.18 -4.87 1.64
C VAL A 58 0.88 -4.73 0.29
N ALA A 59 2.03 -4.09 0.28
CA ALA A 59 2.89 -4.02 -0.89
C ALA A 59 4.35 -3.96 -0.45
N VAL A 60 5.25 -4.39 -1.33
CA VAL A 60 6.70 -4.30 -1.09
C VAL A 60 7.40 -3.50 -2.18
N ALA A 61 8.47 -2.83 -1.81
CA ALA A 61 9.38 -2.08 -2.69
C ALA A 61 10.81 -2.62 -2.56
N PRO A 62 11.66 -2.54 -3.59
CA PRO A 62 13.08 -2.81 -3.44
C PRO A 62 13.67 -1.90 -2.36
N ALA A 63 14.38 -2.47 -1.37
CA ALA A 63 14.98 -1.66 -0.29
C ALA A 63 16.10 -0.74 -0.80
N SER A 64 16.73 -1.10 -1.93
CA SER A 64 17.76 -0.28 -2.59
C SER A 64 17.90 -0.67 -4.06
N GLY A 65 18.28 0.30 -4.91
CA GLY A 65 18.68 0.04 -6.30
C GLY A 65 20.10 -0.55 -6.45
N ARG A 66 20.89 -0.63 -5.36
CA ARG A 66 22.24 -1.20 -5.41
C ARG A 66 22.16 -2.72 -5.53
N ARG A 67 22.91 -3.30 -6.47
CA ARG A 67 22.93 -4.75 -6.75
C ARG A 67 23.15 -5.65 -5.53
N VAL A 68 23.95 -5.19 -4.55
CA VAL A 68 24.24 -5.95 -3.32
C VAL A 68 23.00 -6.20 -2.44
N TYR A 69 21.91 -5.44 -2.63
CA TYR A 69 20.63 -5.62 -1.95
C TYR A 69 19.57 -6.27 -2.85
N ALA A 70 19.97 -6.88 -3.98
CA ALA A 70 19.03 -7.59 -4.83
C ALA A 70 18.29 -8.67 -4.01
N GLY A 71 16.96 -8.64 -4.05
CA GLY A 71 16.09 -9.53 -3.28
C GLY A 71 15.71 -9.02 -1.88
N VAL A 72 16.32 -7.93 -1.39
CA VAL A 72 15.90 -7.27 -0.15
C VAL A 72 14.80 -6.27 -0.45
N VAL A 73 13.72 -6.34 0.32
CA VAL A 73 12.53 -5.49 0.15
C VAL A 73 12.16 -4.79 1.44
N GLU A 74 11.59 -3.61 1.30
CA GLU A 74 10.81 -2.94 2.34
C GLU A 74 9.34 -3.32 2.15
N HIS A 75 8.62 -3.56 3.24
CA HIS A 75 7.19 -3.88 3.21
C HIS A 75 6.38 -2.77 3.86
N SER A 76 5.24 -2.45 3.27
CA SER A 76 4.26 -1.50 3.79
C SER A 76 2.92 -2.21 3.98
N VAL A 77 2.30 -2.03 5.15
CA VAL A 77 0.98 -2.58 5.49
C VAL A 77 0.11 -1.45 6.00
N TYR A 78 -1.03 -1.23 5.34
CA TYR A 78 -2.00 -0.20 5.73
C TYR A 78 -3.39 -0.82 5.85
N VAL A 79 -4.08 -0.50 6.94
CA VAL A 79 -5.43 -0.97 7.24
C VAL A 79 -6.35 0.24 7.33
N ASP A 80 -7.51 0.15 6.69
CA ASP A 80 -8.53 1.17 6.81
C ASP A 80 -8.93 1.35 8.29
N PRO A 81 -8.98 2.59 8.81
CA PRO A 81 -9.38 2.84 10.20
C PRO A 81 -10.73 2.24 10.58
N GLY A 82 -11.70 2.21 9.65
CA GLY A 82 -13.02 1.60 9.85
C GLY A 82 -13.04 0.07 9.78
N ALA A 83 -11.90 -0.57 9.51
CA ALA A 83 -11.73 -2.02 9.48
C ALA A 83 -10.82 -2.55 10.60
N ARG A 84 -10.31 -1.70 11.50
CA ARG A 84 -9.43 -2.13 12.60
C ARG A 84 -10.12 -3.14 13.53
N GLY A 85 -9.37 -4.17 13.93
CA GLY A 85 -9.86 -5.22 14.84
C GLY A 85 -10.70 -6.31 14.17
N ARG A 86 -10.71 -6.39 12.84
CA ARG A 86 -11.38 -7.42 12.04
C ARG A 86 -10.38 -8.34 11.36
#